data_AF-A0A7S6M9Z4-F1
#
_entry.id   AF-A0A7S6M9Z4-F1
#
_cell.length_a   1.000
_cell.length_b   1.000
_cell.length_c   1.000
_cell.angle_alpha   90.00
_cell.angle_beta   90.00
_cell.angle_gamma   90.00
#
_symmetry.space_group_name_H-M   'P 1'
#
loop_
_entity.id
_entity.type
_entity.pdbx_description
1 polymer ?
#
loop_
_entity_poly.entity_id
_entity_poly.type
_entity_poly.pdbx_seq_one_letter_code
_entity_poly.pdbx_strand_id
1 'polypeptide(L)'
;MLKASAQSLTAGTKVSVLKPGPVPAWSEWDDDNQRTSTSVKKRLQEMFFKGDRKVQAEVLYIASESERDALKRKGRVKVSLRDPAGCRIVVTAESIGLRPS
;
A
#
# COMPACT_ATOMS: atom_id res chain seq x y z
N MET A 1 6.88 -25.20 -9.84
CA MET A 1 6.49 -23.77 -9.68
C MET A 1 5.59 -23.65 -8.46
N LEU A 2 6.12 -23.21 -7.32
CA LEU A 2 5.30 -22.96 -6.13
C LEU A 2 4.43 -21.74 -6.41
N LYS A 3 3.11 -21.94 -6.58
CA LYS A 3 2.12 -20.86 -6.46
C LYS A 3 2.33 -20.26 -5.08
N ALA A 4 2.94 -19.08 -4.99
CA ALA A 4 2.88 -18.28 -3.78
C ALA A 4 1.39 -18.11 -3.48
N SER A 5 0.92 -18.80 -2.43
CA SER A 5 -0.42 -18.62 -1.90
C SER A 5 -0.62 -17.12 -1.74
N ALA A 6 -1.57 -16.53 -2.46
CA ALA A 6 -1.97 -15.16 -2.23
C ALA A 6 -2.35 -15.07 -0.76
N GLN A 7 -1.45 -14.56 0.08
CA GLN A 7 -1.74 -14.36 1.49
C GLN A 7 -2.95 -13.42 1.51
N SER A 8 -4.06 -13.91 2.06
CA SER A 8 -5.27 -13.13 2.21
C SER A 8 -5.00 -12.08 3.28
N LEU A 9 -4.44 -10.95 2.87
CA LEU A 9 -4.21 -9.81 3.74
C LEU A 9 -5.56 -9.21 4.10
N THR A 10 -5.94 -9.30 5.37
CA THR A 10 -7.17 -8.72 5.89
C THR A 10 -6.97 -7.24 6.21
N ALA A 11 -8.05 -6.46 6.16
CA ALA A 11 -8.02 -5.07 6.60
C ALA A 11 -7.54 -4.98 8.06
N GLY A 12 -6.77 -3.93 8.37
CA GLY A 12 -6.12 -3.76 9.67
C GLY A 12 -4.78 -4.47 9.80
N THR A 13 -4.40 -5.33 8.85
CA THR A 13 -3.09 -6.00 8.88
C THR A 13 -1.98 -4.98 8.61
N LYS A 14 -1.02 -4.89 9.53
CA LYS A 14 0.23 -4.15 9.29
C LYS A 14 1.10 -4.93 8.32
N VAL A 15 1.64 -4.25 7.32
CA VAL A 15 2.36 -4.89 6.22
C VAL A 15 3.69 -4.21 5.93
N SER A 16 4.61 -4.98 5.37
CA SER A 16 5.89 -4.51 4.86
C SER A 16 6.09 -5.08 3.46
N VAL A 17 6.86 -4.37 2.64
CA VAL A 17 7.23 -4.84 1.31
C VAL A 17 8.18 -6.03 1.43
N LEU A 18 7.85 -7.12 0.74
CA LEU A 18 8.64 -8.36 0.73
C LEU A 18 9.94 -8.19 -0.05
N LYS A 19 9.86 -7.53 -1.23
CA LYS A 19 11.00 -7.27 -2.11
C LYS A 19 11.07 -5.77 -2.40
N PRO A 20 11.93 -5.02 -1.68
CA PRO A 20 12.14 -3.60 -1.95
C PRO A 20 12.51 -3.31 -3.40
N GLY A 21 12.01 -2.21 -3.93
CA GLY A 21 12.23 -1.82 -5.32
C GLY A 21 11.68 -0.44 -5.67
N PRO A 22 11.73 -0.05 -6.95
CA PRO A 22 11.11 1.18 -7.41
C PRO A 22 9.59 1.11 -7.24
N VAL A 23 8.96 2.28 -7.13
CA VAL A 23 7.49 2.39 -7.13
C VAL A 23 6.95 1.86 -8.46
N PRO A 24 6.02 0.89 -8.46
CA PRO A 24 5.40 0.43 -9.70
C PRO A 24 4.65 1.57 -10.40
N ALA A 25 4.74 1.66 -11.73
CA ALA A 25 4.12 2.74 -12.51
C ALA A 25 2.58 2.84 -12.36
N TRP A 26 1.93 1.74 -11.95
CA TRP A 26 0.49 1.67 -11.71
C TRP A 26 0.10 1.97 -10.26
N SER A 27 1.08 2.13 -9.35
CA SER A 27 0.82 2.43 -7.95
C SER A 27 0.50 3.91 -7.82
N GLU A 28 -0.74 4.20 -7.52
CA GLU A 28 -1.25 5.55 -7.30
C GLU A 28 -1.61 5.76 -5.83
N TRP A 29 -1.62 7.01 -5.41
CA TRP A 29 -2.19 7.43 -4.13
C TRP A 29 -3.58 8.03 -4.33
N ASP A 30 -4.43 7.87 -3.32
CA ASP A 30 -5.76 8.46 -3.33
C ASP A 30 -5.68 9.98 -3.11
N ASP A 31 -6.72 10.69 -3.55
CA ASP A 31 -6.87 12.09 -3.20
C ASP A 31 -7.14 12.23 -1.70
N ASP A 32 -6.42 13.16 -1.07
CA ASP A 32 -6.55 13.50 0.34
C ASP A 32 -7.00 14.95 0.54
N ASN A 33 -7.57 15.57 -0.51
CA ASN A 33 -7.96 16.98 -0.55
C ASN A 33 -6.81 17.93 -0.21
N GLN A 34 -5.62 17.65 -0.77
CA GLN A 34 -4.39 18.42 -0.56
C GLN A 34 -3.93 18.53 0.91
N ARG A 35 -4.37 17.61 1.79
CA ARG A 35 -3.89 17.56 3.18
C ARG A 35 -2.40 17.27 3.27
N THR A 36 -1.88 16.50 2.31
CA THR A 36 -0.46 16.17 2.20
C THR A 36 0.06 16.72 0.88
N SER A 37 1.19 17.43 0.89
CA SER A 37 1.80 17.93 -0.34
C SER A 37 2.25 16.78 -1.25
N THR A 38 2.19 16.98 -2.57
CA THR A 38 2.59 15.97 -3.57
C THR A 38 4.00 15.44 -3.36
N SER A 39 4.95 16.29 -2.94
CA SER A 39 6.32 15.89 -2.63
C SER A 39 6.39 14.91 -1.47
N VAL A 40 5.59 15.13 -0.42
CA VAL A 40 5.49 14.22 0.72
C VAL A 40 4.80 12.91 0.32
N LYS A 41 3.74 12.97 -0.50
CA LYS A 41 3.07 11.76 -1.02
C LYS A 41 4.05 10.86 -1.77
N LYS A 42 4.79 11.45 -2.72
CA LYS A 42 5.79 10.73 -3.52
C LYS A 42 6.90 10.14 -2.64
N ARG A 43 7.43 10.93 -1.70
CA ARG A 43 8.46 10.47 -0.73
C ARG A 43 7.96 9.28 0.09
N LEU A 44 6.74 9.38 0.66
CA LEU A 44 6.12 8.32 1.45
C LEU A 44 5.96 7.02 0.66
N GLN A 45 5.44 7.13 -0.56
CA GLN A 45 5.28 5.99 -1.45
C GLN A 45 6.64 5.35 -1.77
N GLU A 46 7.64 6.14 -2.14
CA GLU A 46 8.99 5.64 -2.40
C GLU A 46 9.60 4.94 -1.18
N MET A 47 9.48 5.53 0.02
CA MET A 47 9.98 4.95 1.26
C MET A 47 9.33 3.58 1.52
N PHE A 48 8.00 3.47 1.34
CA PHE A 48 7.30 2.20 1.49
C PHE A 48 7.80 1.14 0.51
N PHE A 49 7.86 1.44 -0.79
CA PHE A 49 8.33 0.48 -1.81
C PHE A 49 9.82 0.14 -1.68
N LYS A 50 10.65 1.04 -1.12
CA LYS A 50 12.04 0.77 -0.75
C LYS A 50 12.18 -0.01 0.57
N GLY A 51 11.08 -0.36 1.23
CA GLY A 51 11.08 -1.13 2.49
C GLY A 51 11.62 -0.36 3.69
N ASP A 52 11.48 0.98 3.70
CA ASP A 52 11.91 1.81 4.82
C ASP A 52 11.08 1.53 6.06
N ARG A 53 11.74 1.15 7.17
CA ARG A 53 11.11 0.76 8.43
C ARG A 53 10.45 1.93 9.17
N LYS A 54 10.73 3.17 8.77
CA LYS A 54 10.13 4.36 9.39
C LYS A 54 8.68 4.58 8.94
N VAL A 55 8.28 4.00 7.81
CA VAL A 55 6.91 4.11 7.30
C VAL A 55 6.08 2.96 7.84
N GLN A 56 5.02 3.29 8.55
CA GLN A 56 4.02 2.31 8.95
C GLN A 56 3.02 2.12 7.80
N ALA A 57 2.68 0.88 7.51
CA ALA A 57 1.76 0.55 6.44
C ALA A 57 0.70 -0.45 6.94
N GLU A 58 -0.56 -0.18 6.63
CA GLU A 58 -1.71 -0.97 7.08
C GLU A 58 -2.70 -1.17 5.94
N VAL A 59 -3.19 -2.40 5.76
CA VAL A 59 -4.18 -2.72 4.74
C VAL A 59 -5.52 -2.07 5.10
N LEU A 60 -6.07 -1.31 4.15
CA LEU A 60 -7.35 -0.63 4.35
C LEU A 60 -8.53 -1.50 3.94
N TYR A 61 -9.62 -1.33 4.68
CA TYR A 61 -10.93 -1.79 4.25
C TYR A 61 -11.45 -0.92 3.11
N ILE A 62 -11.94 -1.55 2.05
CA ILE A 62 -12.57 -0.88 0.90
C ILE A 62 -14.07 -1.14 1.00
N ALA A 63 -14.83 -0.08 1.28
CA ALA A 63 -16.27 -0.16 1.44
C ALA A 63 -17.00 -0.40 0.10
N SER A 64 -16.50 0.19 -0.98
CA SER A 64 -17.04 0.01 -2.32
C SER A 64 -16.78 -1.41 -2.82
N GLU A 65 -17.85 -2.16 -3.05
CA GLU A 65 -17.76 -3.53 -3.56
C GLU A 65 -17.15 -3.59 -4.96
N SER A 66 -17.51 -2.66 -5.84
CA SER A 66 -16.98 -2.59 -7.20
C SER A 66 -15.47 -2.31 -7.22
N GLU A 67 -14.99 -1.41 -6.36
CA GLU A 67 -13.57 -1.12 -6.24
C GLU A 67 -12.80 -2.31 -5.65
N ARG A 68 -13.35 -2.91 -4.59
CA ARG A 68 -12.79 -4.10 -3.94
C ARG A 68 -12.62 -5.24 -4.94
N ASP A 69 -13.65 -5.52 -5.74
CA ASP A 69 -13.60 -6.57 -6.76
C ASP A 69 -12.61 -6.24 -7.89
N ALA A 70 -12.55 -4.98 -8.33
CA ALA A 70 -11.58 -4.55 -9.34
C ALA A 70 -10.14 -4.72 -8.86
N LEU A 71 -9.84 -4.38 -7.61
CA LEU A 71 -8.52 -4.54 -7.01
C LEU A 71 -8.19 -6.01 -6.75
N LYS A 72 -9.14 -6.80 -6.27
CA LYS A 72 -9.00 -8.25 -6.08
C LYS A 72 -8.65 -8.97 -7.38
N ARG A 73 -9.33 -8.65 -8.49
CA ARG A 73 -9.01 -9.19 -9.82
C ARG A 73 -7.60 -8.86 -10.29
N LYS A 74 -7.07 -7.71 -9.87
CA LYS A 74 -5.70 -7.26 -10.18
C LYS A 74 -4.66 -7.75 -9.17
N GLY A 75 -5.04 -8.50 -8.13
CA GLY A 75 -4.14 -8.90 -7.05
C GLY A 75 -3.61 -7.73 -6.23
N ARG A 76 -4.40 -6.65 -6.10
CA ARG A 76 -4.00 -5.40 -5.45
C ARG A 76 -4.83 -5.11 -4.21
N VAL A 77 -4.27 -4.31 -3.32
CA VAL A 77 -4.90 -3.83 -2.08
C VAL A 77 -4.62 -2.35 -1.89
N LYS A 78 -5.47 -1.66 -1.13
CA LYS A 78 -5.20 -0.30 -0.64
C LYS A 78 -4.46 -0.38 0.68
N VAL A 79 -3.43 0.44 0.83
CA VAL A 79 -2.56 0.47 2.00
C VAL A 79 -2.45 1.91 2.49
N SER A 80 -2.78 2.11 3.76
CA SER A 80 -2.57 3.37 4.47
C SER A 80 -1.12 3.46 4.93
N LEU A 81 -0.38 4.43 4.40
CA LEU A 81 0.98 4.76 4.83
C LEU A 81 0.95 5.89 5.85
N ARG A 82 1.78 5.80 6.89
CA ARG A 82 1.97 6.85 7.90
C ARG A 82 3.47 7.03 8.20
N ASP A 83 3.95 8.27 8.18
CA ASP A 83 5.30 8.59 8.67
C ASP A 83 5.29 9.07 10.14
N PRO A 84 6.47 9.19 10.78
CA PRO A 84 6.57 9.70 12.15
C PRO A 84 6.15 11.15 12.33
N ALA A 85 6.10 11.94 11.24
CA ALA A 85 5.62 13.32 11.26
C ALA A 85 4.08 13.40 11.27
N GLY A 86 3.40 12.25 11.14
CA GLY A 86 1.93 12.15 11.17
C GLY A 86 1.28 12.33 9.80
N CYS A 87 2.04 12.47 8.71
CA CYS A 87 1.51 12.50 7.36
C CYS A 87 0.94 11.13 7.00
N ARG A 88 -0.23 11.12 6.35
CA ARG A 88 -0.94 9.89 5.97
C ARG A 88 -1.38 9.95 4.52
N ILE A 89 -1.08 8.91 3.76
CA ILE A 89 -1.57 8.72 2.39
C ILE A 89 -2.12 7.31 2.23
N VAL A 90 -2.98 7.11 1.25
CA VAL A 90 -3.43 5.78 0.84
C VAL A 90 -2.83 5.47 -0.51
N VAL A 91 -2.17 4.32 -0.65
CA VAL A 91 -1.56 3.87 -1.91
C VAL A 91 -2.11 2.52 -2.34
N THR A 92 -2.03 2.24 -3.63
CA THR A 92 -2.34 0.91 -4.17
C THR A 92 -1.07 0.05 -4.25
N ALA A 93 -1.10 -1.15 -3.68
CA ALA A 93 0.03 -2.08 -3.67
C ALA A 93 -0.39 -3.50 -4.09
N GLU A 94 0.56 -4.34 -4.50
CA GLU A 94 0.31 -5.72 -4.92
C GLU A 94 0.33 -6.64 -3.69
N SER A 95 -0.71 -7.45 -3.50
CA SER A 95 -0.85 -8.25 -2.28
C SER A 95 0.25 -9.30 -2.11
N ILE A 96 0.71 -9.91 -3.20
CA ILE A 96 1.78 -10.92 -3.18
C ILE A 96 3.16 -10.31 -2.82
N GLY A 97 3.34 -9.01 -3.06
CA GLY A 97 4.57 -8.29 -2.75
C GLY A 97 4.65 -7.82 -1.29
N LEU A 98 3.67 -8.17 -0.47
CA LEU A 98 3.55 -7.74 0.92
C LEU A 98 3.61 -8.94 1.87
N ARG A 99 4.12 -8.68 3.07
CA ARG A 99 4.09 -9.61 4.19
C ARG A 99 3.53 -8.93 5.44
N PRO A 100 2.83 -9.65 6.33
CA PRO A 100 2.52 -9.15 7.66
C PRO A 100 3.80 -8.71 8.39
N SER A 101 3.71 -7.60 9.13
CA SER A 101 4.81 -6.99 9.91
C SER A 101 4.62 -7.16 11.40
#